data_AF-A0A0C3NU24-F1
#
_entry.id   AF-A0A0C3NU24-F1
#
_cell.length_a   1.000
_cell.length_b   1.000
_cell.length_c   1.000
_cell.angle_alpha   90.00
_cell.angle_beta   90.00
_cell.angle_gamma   90.00
#
_symmetry.space_group_name_H-M   'P 1'
#
loop_
_entity.id
_entity.type
_entity.pdbx_description
1 polymer ?
#
loop_
_entity_poly.entity_id
_entity_poly.type
_entity_poly.pdbx_seq_one_letter_code
_entity_poly.pdbx_strand_id
1 'polypeptide(L)'
;DHPPDFKTEFHPHSKHLTLFQSTEEFSQQNLECMPPDCEPWCPFASEGDYIFASIAMEAGLSSNQVDSLLKLVHCISQGTAGVMLCNDVGL
;
A
#
# COMPACT_ATOMS: atom_id res chain seq x y z
N ASP A 1 20.56 -33.50 3.27
CA ASP A 1 19.10 -33.56 3.32
C ASP A 1 18.53 -32.65 2.26
N HIS A 2 17.86 -33.22 1.25
CA HIS A 2 17.08 -32.41 0.31
C HIS A 2 15.84 -31.89 1.05
N PRO A 3 15.54 -30.59 1.00
CA PRO A 3 14.29 -30.07 1.55
C PRO A 3 13.11 -30.71 0.82
N PRO A 4 11.97 -30.93 1.51
CA PRO A 4 10.85 -31.66 0.94
C PRO A 4 10.23 -30.88 -0.23
N ASP A 5 9.93 -31.61 -1.30
CA ASP A 5 9.07 -31.14 -2.38
C ASP A 5 7.67 -30.89 -1.82
N PHE A 6 7.06 -29.76 -2.18
CA PHE A 6 5.70 -29.43 -1.77
C PHE A 6 4.80 -29.20 -2.98
N LYS A 7 3.50 -29.36 -2.74
CA LYS A 7 2.45 -29.29 -3.76
C LYS A 7 1.74 -27.95 -3.67
N THR A 8 1.71 -27.22 -4.78
CA THR A 8 0.92 -26.00 -4.92
C THR A 8 -0.36 -26.33 -5.69
N GLU A 9 -1.51 -26.22 -5.02
CA GLU A 9 -2.82 -26.36 -5.64
C GLU A 9 -3.42 -24.98 -5.91
N PHE A 10 -3.96 -24.79 -7.12
CA PHE A 10 -4.57 -23.52 -7.52
C PHE A 10 -6.10 -23.61 -7.51
N HIS A 11 -6.74 -22.44 -7.48
CA HIS A 11 -8.19 -22.35 -7.57
C HIS A 11 -8.72 -23.01 -8.87
N PRO A 12 -9.82 -23.78 -8.86
CA PRO A 12 -10.33 -24.52 -10.03
C PRO A 12 -10.60 -23.65 -11.26
N HIS A 13 -10.93 -22.37 -11.05
CA HIS A 13 -11.19 -21.42 -12.13
C HIS A 13 -9.95 -20.70 -12.68
N SER A 14 -8.78 -20.88 -12.06
CA SER A 14 -7.58 -20.16 -12.48
C SER A 14 -6.93 -20.74 -13.74
N LYS A 15 -7.35 -21.93 -14.19
CA LYS A 15 -6.76 -22.70 -15.30
C LYS A 15 -5.28 -23.08 -15.12
N HIS A 16 -4.71 -22.87 -13.94
CA HIS A 16 -3.36 -23.31 -13.61
C HIS A 16 -3.36 -24.79 -13.21
N LEU A 17 -2.33 -25.50 -13.66
CA LEU A 17 -2.08 -26.88 -13.25
C LEU A 17 -1.48 -26.91 -11.84
N THR A 18 -1.76 -27.97 -11.09
CA THR A 18 -1.05 -28.28 -9.85
C THR A 18 0.45 -28.36 -10.09
N LEU A 19 1.24 -27.70 -9.25
CA LEU A 19 2.70 -27.73 -9.32
C LEU A 19 3.28 -28.57 -8.18
N PHE A 20 4.37 -29.26 -8.46
CA PHE A 20 5.25 -29.89 -7.47
C PHE A 20 6.61 -29.25 -7.62
N GLN A 21 7.11 -28.64 -6.56
CA GLN A 21 8.35 -27.88 -6.58
C GLN A 21 9.07 -27.95 -5.24
N SER A 22 10.39 -27.81 -5.27
CA SER A 22 11.19 -27.70 -4.06
C SER A 22 11.10 -26.30 -3.44
N THR A 23 11.55 -26.15 -2.20
CA THR A 23 11.56 -24.85 -1.49
C THR A 23 12.50 -23.85 -2.18
N GLU A 24 13.66 -24.29 -2.65
CA GLU A 24 14.59 -23.48 -3.43
C GLU A 24 13.98 -22.99 -4.74
N GLU A 25 13.29 -23.85 -5.49
CA GLU A 25 12.64 -23.45 -6.74
C GLU A 25 11.53 -22.42 -6.52
N PHE A 26 10.72 -22.57 -5.47
CA PHE A 26 9.67 -21.61 -5.14
C PHE A 26 10.22 -20.24 -4.73
N SER A 27 11.27 -20.23 -3.91
CA SER A 27 11.89 -19.00 -3.45
C SER A 27 12.64 -18.23 -4.55
N GLN A 28 13.06 -18.92 -5.61
CA GLN A 28 13.75 -18.31 -6.76
C GLN A 28 12.81 -17.76 -7.83
N GLN A 29 11.54 -18.18 -7.88
CA GLN A 29 10.59 -17.82 -8.94
C GLN A 29 10.11 -16.37 -8.94
N ASN A 30 10.49 -15.55 -7.94
CA ASN A 30 10.03 -14.15 -7.82
C ASN A 30 11.15 -13.09 -7.85
N LEU A 31 12.35 -13.45 -8.32
CA LEU A 31 13.47 -12.50 -8.43
C LEU A 31 13.78 -12.09 -9.88
N GLU A 32 12.94 -12.45 -10.85
CA GLU A 32 12.95 -11.68 -12.10
C GLU A 32 12.65 -10.23 -11.74
N CYS A 33 13.57 -9.34 -12.13
CA CYS A 33 13.48 -7.90 -11.94
C CYS A 33 12.10 -7.43 -12.44
N MET A 34 11.12 -7.38 -11.53
CA MET A 34 9.82 -6.85 -11.87
C MET A 34 10.07 -5.43 -12.35
N PRO A 35 9.49 -5.04 -13.50
CA PRO A 35 9.57 -3.65 -13.91
C PRO A 35 9.12 -2.79 -12.72
N PRO A 36 9.81 -1.67 -12.43
CA PRO A 36 9.39 -0.78 -11.36
C PRO A 36 7.90 -0.49 -11.50
N ASP A 37 7.16 -0.66 -10.41
CA ASP A 37 5.74 -0.38 -10.43
C ASP A 37 5.55 1.09 -10.79
N CYS A 38 4.98 1.36 -11.97
CA CYS A 38 4.80 2.72 -12.46
C CYS A 38 3.77 3.49 -11.62
N GLU A 39 2.86 2.76 -10.95
CA GLU A 39 1.76 3.31 -10.17
C GLU A 39 1.62 2.53 -8.85
N PRO A 40 2.59 2.67 -7.92
CA PRO A 40 2.60 1.94 -6.64
C PRO A 40 1.40 2.29 -5.75
N TRP A 41 0.67 3.36 -6.09
CA TRP A 41 -0.56 3.76 -5.44
C TRP A 41 -1.79 2.99 -5.95
N CYS A 42 -1.70 2.09 -6.93
CA CYS A 42 -2.84 1.23 -7.25
C CYS A 42 -3.21 0.36 -6.03
N PRO A 43 -4.50 0.22 -5.66
CA PRO A 43 -5.71 0.53 -6.44
C PRO A 43 -6.33 1.91 -6.18
N PHE A 44 -5.63 2.83 -5.52
CA PHE A 44 -6.14 4.18 -5.28
C PHE A 44 -6.25 4.96 -6.61
N ALA A 45 -7.24 5.86 -6.69
CA ALA A 45 -7.51 6.62 -7.91
C ALA A 45 -6.40 7.63 -8.25
N SER A 46 -5.59 8.03 -7.27
CA SER A 46 -4.44 8.90 -7.46
C SER A 46 -3.37 8.66 -6.40
N GLU A 47 -2.14 9.09 -6.69
CA GLU A 47 -1.05 9.10 -5.70
C GLU A 47 -1.42 9.94 -4.46
N GLY A 48 -2.14 11.04 -4.65
CA GLY A 48 -2.60 11.89 -3.54
C GLY A 48 -3.56 11.16 -2.59
N ASP A 49 -4.48 10.35 -3.13
CA ASP A 49 -5.39 9.55 -2.32
C ASP A 49 -4.64 8.48 -1.52
N TYR A 50 -3.63 7.84 -2.13
CA TYR A 50 -2.77 6.88 -1.45
C TYR A 50 -1.97 7.52 -0.32
N ILE A 51 -1.32 8.66 -0.57
CA ILE A 51 -0.52 9.37 0.44
C ILE A 51 -1.42 9.80 1.60
N PHE A 52 -2.58 10.39 1.30
CA PHE A 52 -3.51 10.84 2.34
C PHE A 52 -4.04 9.66 3.18
N ALA A 53 -4.43 8.56 2.53
CA ALA A 53 -4.90 7.35 3.23
C ALA A 53 -3.80 6.73 4.10
N SER A 54 -2.55 6.71 3.62
CA SER A 54 -1.40 6.20 4.38
C SER A 54 -1.15 7.03 5.63
N ILE A 55 -1.16 8.37 5.54
CA ILE A 55 -1.03 9.26 6.71
C ILE A 55 -2.18 9.02 7.69
N ALA A 56 -3.43 8.90 7.20
CA ALA A 56 -4.58 8.66 8.06
C ALA A 56 -4.50 7.32 8.79
N MET A 57 -4.03 6.28 8.12
CA MET A 57 -3.81 4.96 8.69
C MET A 57 -2.69 4.98 9.74
N GLU A 58 -1.53 5.55 9.41
CA GLU A 58 -0.37 5.64 10.29
C GLU A 58 -0.67 6.45 11.56
N ALA A 59 -1.43 7.54 11.44
CA ALA A 59 -1.86 8.36 12.57
C ALA A 59 -3.09 7.81 13.31
N GLY A 60 -3.67 6.69 12.85
CA GLY A 60 -4.83 6.06 13.48
C GLY A 60 -6.08 6.94 13.48
N LEU A 61 -6.29 7.72 12.42
CA LEU A 61 -7.40 8.67 12.32
C LEU A 61 -8.74 7.96 12.14
N SER A 62 -9.76 8.44 12.84
CA SER A 62 -11.15 8.06 12.62
C SER A 62 -11.71 8.68 11.34
N SER A 63 -12.80 8.10 10.81
CA SER A 63 -13.52 8.64 9.64
C SER A 63 -13.88 10.12 9.80
N ASN A 64 -14.33 10.53 10.99
CA ASN A 64 -14.70 11.93 11.24
C ASN A 64 -13.48 12.87 11.18
N GLN A 65 -12.31 12.40 11.63
CA GLN A 65 -11.07 13.18 11.55
C GLN A 65 -10.58 13.28 10.11
N VAL A 66 -10.67 12.19 9.34
CA VAL A 66 -10.39 12.15 7.91
C VAL A 66 -11.26 13.17 7.15
N ASP A 67 -12.58 13.14 7.35
CA ASP A 67 -13.50 14.07 6.70
C ASP A 67 -13.20 15.53 7.07
N SER A 68 -12.85 15.78 8.32
CA SER A 68 -12.52 17.13 8.81
C SER A 68 -11.21 17.64 8.20
N LEU A 69 -10.20 16.78 8.05
CA LEU A 69 -8.94 17.11 7.40
C LEU A 69 -9.11 17.36 5.90
N LEU A 70 -9.88 16.53 5.20
CA LEU A 70 -10.18 16.76 3.78
C LEU A 70 -10.88 18.11 3.56
N LYS A 71 -11.85 18.45 4.43
CA LYS A 71 -12.49 19.78 4.42
C LYS A 71 -11.49 20.90 4.65
N LEU A 72 -10.58 20.75 5.61
CA LEU A 72 -9.54 21.74 5.88
C LEU A 72 -8.61 21.93 4.67
N VAL A 73 -8.13 20.84 4.07
CA VAL A 73 -7.29 20.88 2.84
C VAL A 73 -8.03 21.60 1.71
N HIS A 74 -9.34 21.34 1.55
CA HIS A 74 -10.17 22.04 0.58
C HIS A 74 -10.29 23.55 0.87
N CYS A 75 -10.49 23.94 2.13
CA CYS A 75 -10.50 25.37 2.49
C CYS A 75 -9.14 26.04 2.27
N ILE A 76 -8.04 25.35 2.54
CA ILE A 76 -6.68 25.84 2.28
C ILE A 76 -6.47 26.04 0.78
N SER A 77 -6.88 25.08 -0.07
CA SER A 77 -6.72 25.21 -1.52
C SER A 77 -7.55 26.35 -2.12
N GLN A 78 -8.66 26.73 -1.45
CA GLN A 78 -9.45 27.90 -1.78
C GLN A 78 -8.92 29.21 -1.17
N GLY A 79 -7.90 29.15 -0.32
CA GLY A 79 -7.35 30.31 0.39
C GLY A 79 -8.26 30.86 1.50
N THR A 80 -9.25 30.09 1.96
CA THR A 80 -10.21 30.50 3.00
C THR A 80 -9.79 30.08 4.41
N ALA A 81 -8.75 29.25 4.53
CA ALA A 81 -8.16 28.82 5.79
C ALA A 81 -6.63 28.74 5.69
N GLY A 82 -5.96 28.74 6.84
CA GLY A 82 -4.51 28.51 6.96
C GLY A 82 -4.20 27.67 8.19
N VAL A 83 -3.13 26.91 8.13
CA VAL A 83 -2.60 26.11 9.25
C VAL A 83 -1.21 26.62 9.56
N MET A 84 -0.97 26.96 10.82
CA MET A 84 0.35 27.33 11.31
C MET A 84 0.87 26.19 12.17
N LEU A 85 2.02 25.62 11.80
CA LEU A 85 2.70 24.63 12.63
C LEU A 85 3.43 25.38 13.75
N CYS A 86 2.92 25.29 14.96
CA CYS A 86 3.68 25.63 16.16
C CYS A 86 4.40 24.36 16.61
N ASN A 87 5.67 24.23 16.23
CA ASN A 87 6.49 23.17 16.77
C ASN A 87 7.02 23.63 18.14
N ASP A 88 6.40 23.19 19.24
CA ASP A 88 6.90 23.41 20.60
C ASP A 88 8.10 22.49 20.91
N VAL A 89 9.07 22.40 20.00
CA VAL A 89 10.40 21.84 20.33
C VAL A 89 11.21 22.99 20.92
N GLY A 90 10.88 23.34 22.15
CA GLY A 90 11.66 24.23 22.98
C GLY A 90 13.00 23.59 23.37
N LEU A 91 14.05 24.41 23.23
CA LEU A 91 15.36 24.41 23.89
C LEU A 91 15.55 23.50 25.12
#